data_AF-A0A060BTZ4-F1
#
_entry.id   AF-A0A060BTZ4-F1
#
_cell.length_a   1.000
_cell.length_b   1.000
_cell.length_c   1.000
_cell.angle_alpha   90.00
_cell.angle_beta   90.00
_cell.angle_gamma   90.00
#
_symmetry.space_group_name_H-M   'P 1'
#
loop_
_entity.id
_entity.type
_entity.pdbx_description
1 polymer ?
#
loop_
_entity_poly.entity_id
_entity_poly.type
_entity_poly.pdbx_seq_one_letter_code
_entity_poly.pdbx_strand_id
1 'polypeptide(L)'
;MVEARASRMRTGTPGAEPNRWGGSFGGSAWKYDPQRGEYYLHTFSPKQPDLNWENPQVRHAVYDMMNWWLDRGVDGFRMDVITLISKRIDAQGRLPGEAGGEIADLPVGEEGYSS
;
A
#
# COMPACT_ATOMS: atom_id res chain seq x y z
N MET A 1 0.91 7.99 -0.58
CA MET A 1 0.76 6.84 0.32
C MET A 1 -0.50 6.10 -0.09
N VAL A 2 -0.56 4.77 0.02
CA VAL A 2 -1.84 4.05 -0.09
C VAL A 2 -2.57 4.23 1.24
N GLU A 3 -3.75 4.83 1.17
CA GLU A 3 -4.58 5.20 2.31
C GLU A 3 -5.94 4.55 2.14
N ALA A 4 -6.53 4.14 3.25
CA ALA A 4 -7.85 3.54 3.27
C ALA A 4 -8.62 4.01 4.49
N ARG A 5 -9.93 4.20 4.29
CA ARG A 5 -10.84 4.61 5.36
C ARG A 5 -11.35 3.36 6.07
N ALA A 6 -11.17 3.33 7.39
CA ALA A 6 -11.70 2.25 8.21
C ALA A 6 -13.24 2.18 8.10
N SER A 7 -13.76 0.95 8.21
CA SER A 7 -15.18 0.66 8.36
C SER A 7 -15.80 1.44 9.53
N ARG A 8 -17.14 1.56 9.57
CA ARG A 8 -17.98 2.27 10.58
C ARG A 8 -17.72 1.94 12.07
N MET A 9 -16.74 1.09 12.38
CA MET A 9 -16.16 0.97 13.72
C MET A 9 -15.42 2.26 14.12
N ARG A 10 -15.14 2.42 15.42
CA ARG A 10 -14.32 3.54 15.91
C ARG A 10 -12.97 3.51 15.20
N THR A 11 -12.70 4.48 14.33
CA THR A 11 -11.46 4.60 13.57
C THR A 11 -10.25 4.47 14.51
N GLY A 12 -9.29 3.61 14.15
CA GLY A 12 -8.03 3.44 14.89
C GLY A 12 -8.02 2.40 16.03
N THR A 13 -9.09 1.64 16.24
CA THR A 13 -9.06 0.47 17.14
C THR A 13 -8.52 -0.77 16.43
N PRO A 14 -7.74 -1.64 17.10
CA PRO A 14 -7.37 -2.94 16.55
C PRO A 14 -8.59 -3.72 16.04
N GLY A 15 -8.51 -4.28 14.84
CA GLY A 15 -9.63 -4.94 14.16
C GLY A 15 -10.44 -4.02 13.23
N ALA A 16 -10.14 -2.71 13.18
CA ALA A 16 -10.74 -1.76 12.24
C ALA A 16 -9.86 -1.52 10.99
N GLU A 17 -8.82 -2.32 10.79
CA GLU A 17 -8.00 -2.29 9.59
C GLU A 17 -8.85 -2.51 8.32
N PRO A 18 -8.47 -1.89 7.19
CA PRO A 18 -9.19 -2.04 5.92
C PRO A 18 -9.38 -3.49 5.46
N ASN A 19 -8.38 -4.34 5.70
CA ASN A 19 -8.41 -5.78 5.44
C ASN A 19 -7.40 -6.52 6.31
N ARG A 20 -7.32 -7.86 6.16
CA ARG A 20 -6.48 -8.73 6.98
C ARG A 20 -5.03 -8.87 6.49
N TRP A 21 -4.54 -7.96 5.63
CA TRP A 21 -3.20 -8.08 5.07
C TRP A 21 -2.11 -8.03 6.14
N GLY A 22 -1.14 -8.94 6.03
CA GLY A 22 0.03 -9.04 6.90
C GLY A 22 1.23 -8.28 6.32
N GLY A 23 2.02 -7.66 7.19
CA GLY A 23 3.31 -7.09 6.79
C GLY A 23 4.38 -8.18 6.65
N SER A 24 5.35 -7.99 5.75
CA SER A 24 6.46 -8.93 5.52
C SER A 24 7.30 -9.22 6.77
N PHE A 25 7.31 -8.30 7.73
CA PHE A 25 8.04 -8.45 8.99
C PHE A 25 7.14 -8.86 10.17
N GLY A 26 5.93 -9.38 9.85
CA GLY A 26 4.94 -9.80 10.82
C GLY A 26 4.03 -8.67 11.29
N GLY A 27 2.87 -9.07 11.84
CA GLY A 27 1.81 -8.14 12.22
C GLY A 27 0.98 -7.64 11.04
N SER A 28 0.12 -6.66 11.30
CA SER A 28 -0.71 -6.01 10.27
C SER A 28 0.15 -5.19 9.31
N ALA A 29 -0.22 -5.19 8.02
CA ALA A 29 0.32 -4.25 7.03
C ALA A 29 -0.27 -2.84 7.15
N TRP A 30 -1.22 -2.64 8.06
CA TRP A 30 -1.92 -1.37 8.26
C TRP A 30 -1.49 -0.70 9.55
N LYS A 31 -1.08 0.56 9.45
CA LYS A 31 -0.77 1.41 10.60
C LYS A 31 -1.73 2.57 10.66
N TYR A 32 -2.36 2.74 11.83
CA TYR A 32 -3.20 3.91 12.10
C TYR A 32 -2.34 5.15 12.33
N ASP A 33 -2.67 6.24 11.63
CA ASP A 33 -2.13 7.57 11.89
C ASP A 33 -3.18 8.42 12.63
N PRO A 34 -2.98 8.72 13.93
CA PRO A 34 -3.94 9.49 14.71
C PRO A 34 -4.06 10.95 14.26
N GLN A 35 -3.07 11.51 13.54
CA GLN A 35 -3.15 12.88 13.03
C GLN A 35 -4.10 12.97 11.83
N ARG A 36 -4.16 11.92 11.02
CA ARG A 36 -5.02 11.83 9.83
C ARG A 36 -6.36 11.16 10.14
N GLY A 37 -6.44 10.36 11.19
CA GLY A 37 -7.61 9.56 11.51
C GLY A 37 -7.83 8.39 10.55
N GLU A 38 -6.78 7.97 9.84
CA GLU A 38 -6.84 6.98 8.76
C GLU A 38 -5.73 5.94 8.92
N TYR A 39 -5.90 4.79 8.28
CA TYR A 39 -4.84 3.78 8.18
C TYR A 39 -4.06 3.98 6.90
N TYR A 40 -2.75 3.76 6.98
CA TYR A 40 -1.89 3.67 5.81
C TYR A 40 -1.27 2.28 5.67
N LEU A 41 -1.05 1.90 4.41
CA LEU A 41 -0.43 0.63 4.06
C LEU A 41 1.10 0.72 4.19
N HIS A 42 1.68 -0.31 4.79
CA HIS A 42 3.11 -0.58 4.78
C HIS A 42 3.35 -2.09 4.58
N THR A 43 3.92 -2.45 3.44
CA THR A 43 4.21 -3.84 3.12
C THR A 43 5.39 -4.41 3.92
N PHE A 44 6.29 -3.53 4.39
CA PHE A 44 7.45 -3.87 5.21
C PHE A 44 7.36 -3.18 6.58
N SER A 45 8.31 -2.31 6.91
CA SER A 45 8.30 -1.56 8.17
C SER A 45 7.20 -0.51 8.19
N PRO A 46 6.56 -0.22 9.35
CA PRO A 46 5.68 0.94 9.51
C PRO A 46 6.34 2.28 9.17
N LYS A 47 7.68 2.35 9.16
CA LYS A 47 8.45 3.53 8.73
C LYS A 47 8.64 3.62 7.20
N GLN A 48 8.17 2.62 6.46
CA GLN A 48 8.25 2.50 5.00
C GLN A 48 6.82 2.43 4.42
N PRO A 49 6.07 3.54 4.43
CA PRO A 49 4.73 3.57 3.88
C PRO A 49 4.76 3.36 2.37
N ASP A 50 3.83 2.57 1.86
CA ASP A 50 3.72 2.26 0.44
C ASP A 50 3.29 3.49 -0.37
N LEU A 51 3.98 3.74 -1.49
CA LEU A 51 3.55 4.72 -2.47
C LEU A 51 2.31 4.22 -3.22
N ASN A 52 1.37 5.13 -3.50
CA ASN A 52 0.20 4.83 -4.30
C ASN A 52 0.54 5.00 -5.79
N TRP A 53 0.84 3.88 -6.44
CA TRP A 53 1.19 3.84 -7.86
C TRP A 53 0.02 4.06 -8.80
N GLU A 54 -1.23 4.00 -8.33
CA GLU A 54 -2.41 4.35 -9.13
C GLU A 54 -2.53 5.86 -9.33
N ASN A 55 -1.95 6.66 -8.42
CA ASN A 55 -1.90 8.11 -8.57
C ASN A 55 -0.88 8.51 -9.67
N PRO A 56 -1.33 9.12 -10.79
CA PRO A 56 -0.42 9.52 -11.88
C PRO A 56 0.64 10.53 -11.44
N GLN A 57 0.36 11.39 -10.45
CA GLN A 57 1.33 12.36 -9.95
C GLN A 57 2.50 11.68 -9.25
N VAL A 58 2.24 10.58 -8.53
CA VAL A 58 3.30 9.78 -7.89
C VAL A 58 4.19 9.14 -8.96
N ARG A 59 3.58 8.57 -10.01
CA ARG A 59 4.34 7.98 -11.12
C ARG A 59 5.24 9.00 -11.79
N HIS A 60 4.70 10.17 -12.13
CA HIS A 60 5.48 11.26 -12.74
C HIS A 60 6.63 11.71 -11.83
N ALA A 61 6.38 11.93 -10.53
CA ALA A 61 7.44 12.31 -9.59
C ALA A 61 8.56 11.27 -9.49
N VAL A 62 8.23 9.97 -9.56
CA VAL A 62 9.22 8.89 -9.59
C VAL A 62 10.00 8.91 -10.90
N TYR A 63 9.35 9.10 -12.04
CA TYR A 63 10.02 9.19 -13.35
C TYR A 63 10.96 10.39 -13.42
N ASP A 64 10.53 11.55 -12.92
CA ASP A 64 11.36 12.76 -12.85
C ASP A 64 12.60 12.53 -11.98
N MET A 65 12.44 11.85 -10.83
CA MET A 65 13.55 11.45 -9.97
C MET A 65 14.51 10.46 -10.67
N MET A 66 13.99 9.47 -11.38
CA MET A 66 14.81 8.53 -12.14
C MET A 66 15.61 9.23 -13.24
N ASN A 67 14.96 10.10 -14.03
CA ASN A 67 15.60 10.89 -15.08
C ASN A 67 16.68 11.81 -14.51
N TRP A 68 16.44 12.44 -13.36
CA TRP A 68 17.43 13.28 -12.69
C TRP A 68 18.74 12.54 -12.37
N TRP A 69 18.68 11.24 -12.04
CA TRP A 69 19.85 10.39 -11.84
C TRP A 69 20.50 9.95 -13.16
N LEU A 70 19.70 9.63 -14.18
CA LEU A 70 20.21 9.31 -15.52
C LEU A 70 20.96 10.49 -16.13
N ASP A 71 20.45 11.72 -15.98
CA ASP A 71 21.10 12.96 -16.43
C ASP A 71 22.49 13.19 -15.79
N ARG A 72 22.79 12.48 -14.69
CA ARG A 72 24.08 12.54 -13.97
C ARG A 72 25.03 11.41 -14.37
N GLY A 73 24.66 10.59 -15.36
CA GLY A 73 25.51 9.52 -15.89
C GLY A 73 25.36 8.18 -15.17
N VAL A 74 24.25 7.94 -14.47
CA VAL A 74 23.90 6.58 -14.02
C VAL A 74 23.46 5.75 -15.24
N ASP A 75 24.07 4.58 -15.46
CA ASP A 75 23.80 3.72 -16.62
C ASP A 75 22.60 2.77 -16.44
N GLY A 76 22.01 2.72 -15.24
CA GLY A 76 20.84 1.89 -14.97
C GLY A 76 20.52 1.74 -13.48
N PHE A 77 19.41 1.06 -13.18
CA PHE A 77 18.92 0.86 -11.82
C PHE A 77 18.72 -0.62 -11.51
N ARG A 78 19.03 -1.00 -10.28
CA ARG A 78 18.51 -2.24 -9.67
C ARG A 78 17.21 -1.89 -8.96
N MET A 79 16.09 -2.42 -9.46
CA MET A 79 14.76 -2.13 -8.91
C MET A 79 14.44 -3.06 -7.75
N ASP A 80 14.52 -2.57 -6.52
CA ASP A 80 14.21 -3.35 -5.32
C ASP A 80 12.70 -3.52 -5.14
N VAL A 81 12.28 -4.76 -4.84
CA VAL A 81 10.88 -5.14 -4.57
C VAL A 81 9.85 -4.60 -5.57
N ILE A 82 10.26 -4.45 -6.83
CA ILE A 82 9.42 -3.86 -7.89
C ILE A 82 8.14 -4.68 -8.13
N THR A 83 8.16 -5.96 -7.77
CA THR A 83 7.02 -6.88 -7.88
C THR A 83 5.84 -6.52 -6.99
N LEU A 84 6.04 -5.69 -5.95
CA LEU A 84 4.98 -5.33 -4.99
C LEU A 84 4.44 -3.90 -5.19
N ILE A 85 4.81 -3.20 -6.27
CA ILE A 85 4.35 -1.81 -6.48
C ILE A 85 2.85 -1.70 -6.76
N SER A 86 2.28 -2.65 -7.50
CA SER A 86 0.86 -2.68 -7.85
C SER A 86 0.06 -3.44 -6.80
N LYS A 87 -1.13 -2.91 -6.49
CA LYS A 87 -2.08 -3.51 -5.56
C LYS A 87 -3.35 -3.77 -6.35
N ARG A 88 -3.90 -4.98 -6.25
CA ARG A 88 -5.16 -5.31 -6.91
C ARG A 88 -6.26 -4.43 -6.32
N ILE A 89 -7.01 -3.76 -7.18
CA ILE A 89 -8.14 -2.89 -6.82
C ILE A 89 -9.35 -3.23 -7.68
N ASP A 90 -10.55 -2.90 -7.18
CA ASP A 90 -11.78 -2.99 -7.96
C ASP A 90 -11.92 -1.80 -8.94
N ALA A 91 -13.02 -1.77 -9.69
CA ALA A 91 -13.29 -0.72 -10.68
C ALA A 91 -13.42 0.69 -10.06
N GLN A 92 -13.58 0.78 -8.75
CA GLN A 92 -13.71 2.02 -7.98
C GLN A 92 -12.45 2.33 -7.17
N GLY A 93 -11.37 1.56 -7.35
CA GLY A 93 -10.09 1.79 -6.71
C GLY A 93 -9.98 1.25 -5.28
N ARG A 94 -10.90 0.38 -4.85
CA ARG A 94 -10.92 -0.16 -3.49
C ARG A 94 -10.12 -1.45 -3.40
N LEU A 95 -9.43 -1.63 -2.27
CA LEU A 95 -8.66 -2.85 -2.00
C LEU A 95 -9.58 -4.02 -1.61
N PRO A 96 -9.09 -5.27 -1.72
CA PRO A 96 -9.79 -6.44 -1.19
C PRO A 96 -10.17 -6.23 0.28
N GLY A 97 -11.41 -6.55 0.65
CA GLY A 97 -11.90 -6.42 2.03
C GLY A 97 -12.33 -5.03 2.47
N GLU A 98 -12.03 -3.99 1.70
CA GLU A 98 -12.46 -2.64 2.05
C GLU A 98 -13.99 -2.51 2.08
N ALA A 99 -14.48 -1.62 2.96
CA ALA A 99 -15.91 -1.40 3.12
C ALA A 99 -16.55 -0.94 1.80
N GLY A 100 -17.48 -1.77 1.30
CA GLY A 100 -18.18 -1.54 0.03
C GLY A 100 -17.42 -2.04 -1.21
N GLY A 101 -16.18 -2.52 -1.07
CA GLY A 101 -15.37 -3.08 -2.15
C GLY A 101 -15.97 -4.33 -2.78
N GLU A 102 -15.66 -4.55 -4.06
CA GLU A 102 -16.17 -5.68 -4.85
C GLU A 102 -15.27 -6.93 -4.77
N ILE A 103 -14.07 -6.79 -4.19
CA ILE A 103 -13.10 -7.89 -4.07
C ILE A 103 -13.12 -8.44 -2.65
N ALA A 104 -13.32 -9.75 -2.53
CA ALA A 104 -13.32 -10.44 -1.25
C ALA A 104 -11.92 -10.43 -0.60
N ASP A 105 -11.88 -10.27 0.73
CA ASP A 105 -10.68 -10.48 1.55
C ASP A 105 -10.43 -11.98 1.70
N LEU A 106 -9.65 -12.56 0.78
CA LEU A 106 -9.30 -13.96 0.83
C LEU A 106 -8.23 -14.22 1.92
N PRO A 107 -8.18 -15.43 2.50
CA PRO A 107 -7.13 -15.77 3.45
C PRO A 107 -5.76 -15.47 2.87
N VAL A 108 -4.91 -14.89 3.71
CA VAL A 108 -3.51 -14.63 3.37
C VAL A 108 -2.84 -15.98 3.07
N GLY A 109 -2.24 -16.13 1.88
CA GLY A 109 -1.49 -17.34 1.52
C GLY A 109 -0.21 -17.49 2.35
N GLU A 110 0.52 -18.59 2.19
CA GLU A 110 1.77 -18.85 2.95
C GLU A 110 2.80 -17.72 2.84
N GLU A 111 2.77 -16.94 1.74
CA GLU A 111 3.68 -15.83 1.50
C GLU A 111 3.30 -14.51 2.19
N GLY A 112 2.19 -14.45 2.93
CA GLY A 112 1.81 -13.24 3.67
C GLY A 112 1.02 -12.20 2.86
N TYR A 113 0.66 -12.51 1.60
CA TYR A 113 -0.20 -11.67 0.76
C TYR A 113 -1.46 -12.43 0.32
N SER A 114 -2.59 -11.72 0.23
CA SER A 114 -3.73 -12.17 -0.58
C SER A 114 -3.64 -11.47 -1.94
N SER A 115 -3.44 -12.21 -3.02
CA SER A 115 -3.64 -11.73 -4.40
C SER A 115 -5.11 -11.74 -4.81
#